data_AF-A0A1E7YLD6-F1
#
_entry.id   AF-A0A1E7YLD6-F1
#
_cell.length_a   1.000
_cell.length_b   1.000
_cell.length_c   1.000
_cell.angle_alpha   90.00
_cell.angle_beta   90.00
_cell.angle_gamma   90.00
#
_symmetry.space_group_name_H-M   'P 1'
#
loop_
_entity.id
_entity.type
_entity.pdbx_description
1 polymer ?
#
loop_
_entity_poly.entity_id
_entity_poly.type
_entity_poly.pdbx_seq_one_letter_code
_entity_poly.pdbx_strand_id
1 'polypeptide(L)'
;MPLSRRSFLTHSTGLFLGAASASLWLPAAARADTIPVFPEYYTYAGFYPKIEAQDYRLNCDGLIAAPRVFTLEQLYGLSKHAEVETFHCVTGWKVHHVAWRGIDLASFLDNLRPTAAARYVVFHSADGVYVDSLTLEQARAPGVILATHIAGQPLLRKGGYPLRLLVPQMYGYKSVKWVNRVSLSAVRPEGTWERDGYAANAYIRKGFSWSDLL
;
A
#
# COMPACT_ATOMS: atom_id res chain seq x y z
N MET A 1 -55.12 46.93 22.48
CA MET A 1 -53.98 47.16 23.40
C MET A 1 -52.74 46.47 22.80
N PRO A 2 -51.55 47.09 22.76
CA PRO A 2 -51.19 48.33 22.07
C PRO A 2 -50.14 48.12 20.95
N LEU A 3 -49.82 49.23 20.27
CA LEU A 3 -48.98 49.45 19.08
C LEU A 3 -47.46 49.39 19.36
N SER A 4 -46.62 49.20 18.32
CA SER A 4 -45.51 50.15 17.99
C SER A 4 -44.63 49.72 16.79
N ARG A 5 -44.31 50.70 15.92
CA ARG A 5 -43.23 50.75 14.92
C ARG A 5 -42.08 51.64 15.46
N ARG A 6 -40.81 51.30 15.16
CA ARG A 6 -39.62 52.20 14.92
C ARG A 6 -38.34 51.33 14.88
N SER A 7 -37.73 51.08 13.71
CA SER A 7 -36.72 51.88 12.96
C SER A 7 -35.25 51.74 13.43
N PHE A 8 -34.43 51.12 12.54
CA PHE A 8 -33.10 51.53 12.01
C PHE A 8 -31.98 51.94 12.99
N LEU A 9 -30.76 51.33 12.99
CA LEU A 9 -29.70 51.48 11.97
C LEU A 9 -28.53 50.46 12.16
N THR A 10 -27.99 49.97 11.03
CA THR A 10 -26.60 49.53 10.71
C THR A 10 -25.79 48.69 11.70
N HIS A 11 -25.33 47.51 11.25
CA HIS A 11 -23.93 47.27 10.80
C HIS A 11 -23.90 46.01 9.90
N SER A 12 -23.18 46.14 8.79
CA SER A 12 -22.85 45.11 7.81
C SER A 12 -21.95 44.00 8.39
N THR A 13 -21.79 42.92 7.61
CA THR A 13 -20.95 41.71 7.78
C THR A 13 -21.63 40.57 8.56
N GLY A 14 -21.65 39.32 8.12
CA GLY A 14 -21.16 38.68 6.92
C GLY A 14 -21.65 37.22 6.95
N LEU A 15 -22.04 36.72 5.79
CA LEU A 15 -22.52 35.36 5.57
C LEU A 15 -21.34 34.39 5.73
N PHE A 16 -21.22 33.68 6.86
CA PHE A 16 -20.30 32.55 6.95
C PHE A 16 -20.96 31.28 6.39
N LEU A 17 -20.79 31.09 5.09
CA LEU A 17 -20.75 29.76 4.47
C LEU A 17 -19.56 29.02 5.08
N GLY A 18 -19.83 28.15 6.06
CA GLY A 18 -18.84 27.22 6.58
C GLY A 18 -18.48 26.20 5.51
N ALA A 19 -17.46 26.49 4.72
CA ALA A 19 -16.76 25.47 3.95
C ALA A 19 -16.21 24.44 4.94
N ALA A 20 -16.65 23.18 4.81
CA ALA A 20 -16.01 22.07 5.48
C ALA A 20 -14.57 21.98 4.96
N SER A 21 -13.62 22.52 5.74
CA SER A 21 -12.21 22.33 5.49
C SER A 21 -11.90 20.86 5.69
N ALA A 22 -11.75 20.13 4.58
CA ALA A 22 -11.03 18.87 4.59
C ALA A 22 -9.62 19.18 5.07
N SER A 23 -9.34 18.89 6.34
CA SER A 23 -8.03 19.05 6.94
C SER A 23 -7.01 18.25 6.14
N LEU A 24 -6.20 18.97 5.36
CA LEU A 24 -5.00 18.48 4.68
C LEU A 24 -4.00 18.04 5.74
N TRP A 25 -4.07 16.77 6.13
CA TRP A 25 -3.02 16.13 6.92
C TRP A 25 -1.83 15.82 6.02
N LEU A 26 -0.85 16.72 6.00
CA LEU A 26 0.51 16.43 5.55
C LEU A 26 1.38 16.28 6.80
N PRO A 27 1.87 15.07 7.15
CA PRO A 27 3.01 15.01 8.05
C PRO A 27 4.18 15.68 7.33
N ALA A 28 4.95 16.48 8.07
CA ALA A 28 6.13 17.16 7.56
C ALA A 28 7.24 16.14 7.26
N ALA A 29 7.21 15.50 6.08
CA ALA A 29 8.36 14.88 5.43
C ALA A 29 8.04 14.57 3.96
N ALA A 30 8.81 15.19 3.06
CA ALA A 30 8.84 15.03 1.59
C ALA A 30 7.63 15.58 0.80
N ARG A 31 7.66 16.89 0.51
CA ARG A 31 7.25 17.36 -0.83
C ARG A 31 8.29 16.85 -1.82
N ALA A 32 8.21 15.59 -2.19
CA ALA A 32 8.88 15.11 -3.38
C ALA A 32 7.93 15.44 -4.55
N ASP A 33 8.14 16.61 -5.16
CA ASP A 33 7.36 17.02 -6.34
C ASP A 33 7.64 16.10 -7.56
N THR A 34 8.57 15.15 -7.42
CA THR A 34 8.94 14.14 -8.41
C THR A 34 8.86 12.72 -7.85
N ILE A 35 8.20 11.82 -8.58
CA ILE A 35 8.18 10.39 -8.27
C ILE A 35 9.62 9.86 -8.26
N PRO A 36 10.09 9.19 -7.18
CA PRO A 36 11.43 8.66 -7.12
C PRO A 36 11.66 7.67 -8.26
N VAL A 37 12.80 7.82 -8.92
CA VAL A 37 13.21 6.94 -10.01
C VAL A 37 13.89 5.72 -9.41
N PHE A 38 13.25 4.56 -9.58
CA PHE A 38 13.87 3.28 -9.25
C PHE A 38 14.83 2.93 -10.40
N PRO A 39 16.10 2.59 -10.11
CA PRO A 39 17.09 2.24 -11.13
C PRO A 39 16.61 1.12 -12.06
N GLU A 40 15.86 0.17 -11.51
CA GLU A 40 15.30 -0.95 -12.27
C GLU A 40 13.92 -1.36 -11.74
N TYR A 41 13.00 -1.63 -12.67
CA TYR A 41 11.71 -2.25 -12.37
C TYR A 41 11.71 -3.71 -12.84
N TYR A 42 12.41 -4.56 -12.10
CA TYR A 42 12.46 -5.98 -12.40
C TYR A 42 11.06 -6.59 -12.41
N THR A 43 10.77 -7.42 -13.41
CA THR A 43 9.49 -8.10 -13.56
C THR A 43 9.72 -9.51 -14.02
N TYR A 44 9.30 -10.47 -13.18
CA TYR A 44 9.53 -11.89 -13.42
C TYR A 44 8.89 -12.39 -14.71
N ALA A 45 7.66 -11.93 -15.00
CA ALA A 45 6.92 -12.35 -16.18
C ALA A 45 7.37 -11.70 -17.50
N GLY A 46 8.29 -10.72 -17.46
CA GLY A 46 8.77 -10.01 -18.66
C GLY A 46 7.79 -8.98 -19.27
N PHE A 47 6.60 -8.79 -18.70
CA PHE A 47 5.63 -7.79 -19.14
C PHE A 47 4.92 -7.12 -17.96
N TYR A 48 4.30 -5.95 -18.18
CA TYR A 48 3.43 -5.32 -17.18
C TYR A 48 1.98 -5.65 -17.50
N PRO A 49 1.17 -6.15 -16.55
CA PRO A 49 -0.26 -6.33 -16.79
C PRO A 49 -0.90 -4.99 -17.17
N LYS A 50 -1.91 -5.04 -18.05
CA LYS A 50 -2.76 -3.88 -18.38
C LYS A 50 -3.98 -3.95 -17.47
N ILE A 51 -4.09 -2.99 -16.57
CA ILE A 51 -5.16 -2.93 -15.56
C ILE A 51 -5.83 -1.57 -15.71
N GLU A 52 -7.10 -1.59 -16.12
CA GLU A 52 -7.93 -0.40 -16.15
C GLU A 52 -8.56 -0.18 -14.77
N ALA A 53 -8.60 1.07 -14.33
CA ALA A 53 -9.05 1.45 -12.98
C ALA A 53 -10.47 0.93 -12.66
N GLN A 54 -11.38 1.06 -13.61
CA GLN A 54 -12.79 0.68 -13.50
C GLN A 54 -13.01 -0.84 -13.39
N ASP A 55 -12.12 -1.62 -13.98
CA ASP A 55 -12.21 -3.08 -14.05
C ASP A 55 -11.43 -3.75 -12.92
N TYR A 56 -10.57 -3.00 -12.23
CA TYR A 56 -9.75 -3.54 -11.17
C TYR A 56 -10.60 -4.05 -9.99
N ARG A 57 -10.25 -5.25 -9.52
CA ARG A 57 -10.82 -5.90 -8.35
C ARG A 57 -9.70 -6.50 -7.52
N LEU A 58 -9.70 -6.23 -6.22
CA LEU A 58 -8.91 -6.98 -5.24
C LEU A 58 -9.78 -8.07 -4.63
N ASN A 59 -9.47 -9.32 -4.93
CA ASN A 59 -10.17 -10.47 -4.38
C ASN A 59 -9.55 -10.87 -3.04
N CYS A 60 -10.35 -11.00 -2.00
CA CYS A 60 -9.93 -11.42 -0.67
C CYS A 60 -10.65 -12.71 -0.28
N ASP A 61 -9.91 -13.77 0.00
CA ASP A 61 -10.48 -15.09 0.28
C ASP A 61 -9.61 -15.96 1.22
N GLY A 62 -9.90 -17.27 1.25
CA GLY A 62 -9.21 -18.24 2.09
C GLY A 62 -9.78 -18.26 3.50
N LEU A 63 -8.91 -18.29 4.50
CA LEU A 63 -9.23 -18.40 5.92
C LEU A 63 -9.70 -17.08 6.54
N ILE A 64 -10.74 -16.48 5.99
CA ILE A 64 -11.42 -15.27 6.47
C ILE A 64 -12.91 -15.51 6.71
N ALA A 65 -13.56 -14.62 7.47
CA ALA A 65 -14.98 -14.78 7.83
C ALA A 65 -15.92 -14.86 6.63
N ALA A 66 -15.65 -14.08 5.58
CA ALA A 66 -16.38 -14.12 4.32
C ALA A 66 -15.51 -13.58 3.18
N PRO A 67 -15.51 -14.22 1.99
CA PRO A 67 -14.88 -13.68 0.79
C PRO A 67 -15.37 -12.26 0.49
N ARG A 68 -14.45 -11.39 0.07
CA ARG A 68 -14.74 -9.99 -0.23
C ARG A 68 -14.00 -9.54 -1.48
N VAL A 69 -14.61 -8.60 -2.17
CA VAL A 69 -14.01 -7.97 -3.35
C VAL A 69 -14.03 -6.46 -3.13
N PHE A 70 -12.87 -5.83 -3.30
CA PHE A 70 -12.74 -4.37 -3.24
C PHE A 70 -12.53 -3.79 -4.64
N THR A 71 -13.25 -2.72 -4.94
CA THR A 71 -12.99 -1.85 -6.09
C THR A 71 -11.81 -0.93 -5.80
N LEU A 72 -11.22 -0.35 -6.86
CA LEU A 72 -10.13 0.62 -6.69
C LEU A 72 -10.56 1.83 -5.85
N GLU A 73 -11.77 2.34 -6.08
CA GLU A 73 -12.33 3.48 -5.31
C GLU A 73 -12.39 3.18 -3.81
N GLN A 74 -12.89 2.00 -3.44
CA GLN A 74 -12.93 1.58 -2.04
C GLN A 74 -11.53 1.50 -1.42
N LEU A 75 -10.55 0.97 -2.16
CA LEU A 75 -9.17 0.90 -1.69
C LEU A 75 -8.55 2.29 -1.51
N TYR A 76 -8.85 3.24 -2.41
CA TYR A 76 -8.40 4.62 -2.26
C TYR A 76 -9.04 5.28 -1.02
N GLY A 77 -10.31 5.00 -0.73
CA GLY A 77 -10.96 5.44 0.51
C GLY A 77 -10.34 4.88 1.80
N LEU A 78 -9.69 3.71 1.72
CA LEU A 78 -8.95 3.08 2.83
C LEU A 78 -7.49 3.55 2.93
N SER A 79 -6.96 4.21 1.90
CA SER A 79 -5.53 4.51 1.75
C SER A 79 -5.06 5.72 2.57
N LYS A 80 -5.17 5.63 3.89
CA LYS A 80 -4.91 6.73 4.82
C LYS A 80 -3.51 6.71 5.45
N HIS A 81 -2.78 5.62 5.28
CA HIS A 81 -1.49 5.40 5.92
C HIS A 81 -0.35 5.93 5.04
N ALA A 82 0.62 6.61 5.63
CA ALA A 82 1.79 7.15 4.95
C ALA A 82 3.07 6.58 5.58
N GLU A 83 4.05 6.26 4.73
CA GLU A 83 5.34 5.73 5.13
C GLU A 83 6.47 6.42 4.36
N VAL A 84 7.61 6.65 5.01
CA VAL A 84 8.82 7.14 4.35
C VAL A 84 9.93 6.17 4.61
N GLU A 85 10.29 5.40 3.58
CA GLU A 85 11.15 4.23 3.74
C GLU A 85 12.29 4.20 2.72
N THR A 86 13.38 3.52 3.07
CA THR A 86 14.39 3.15 2.07
C THR A 86 13.97 1.85 1.42
N PHE A 87 13.84 1.85 0.09
CA PHE A 87 13.55 0.62 -0.66
C PHE A 87 14.86 -0.09 -1.00
N HIS A 88 14.99 -1.37 -0.62
CA HIS A 88 16.18 -2.18 -0.86
C HIS A 88 15.93 -3.27 -1.90
N CYS A 89 16.68 -3.25 -3.00
CA CYS A 89 16.66 -4.33 -3.98
C CYS A 89 17.67 -5.42 -3.60
N VAL A 90 17.33 -6.66 -3.91
CA VAL A 90 18.24 -7.80 -3.74
C VAL A 90 19.41 -7.79 -4.72
N THR A 91 19.42 -6.90 -5.72
CA THR A 91 20.47 -6.83 -6.75
C THR A 91 21.52 -5.72 -6.53
N GLY A 92 21.55 -5.08 -5.36
CA GLY A 92 22.60 -4.09 -5.06
C GLY A 92 22.09 -2.72 -4.67
N TRP A 93 21.05 -2.27 -5.35
CA TRP A 93 20.64 -0.87 -5.30
C TRP A 93 19.57 -0.60 -4.23
N LYS A 94 19.52 0.67 -3.80
CA LYS A 94 18.52 1.17 -2.86
C LYS A 94 18.06 2.57 -3.27
N VAL A 95 16.83 2.92 -2.91
CA VAL A 95 16.28 4.26 -3.10
C VAL A 95 15.87 4.79 -1.73
N HIS A 96 16.46 5.91 -1.32
CA HIS A 96 16.22 6.52 -0.01
C HIS A 96 14.99 7.42 -0.01
N HIS A 97 14.40 7.61 1.17
CA HIS A 97 13.32 8.57 1.43
C HIS A 97 12.12 8.44 0.48
N VAL A 98 11.71 7.20 0.19
CA VAL A 98 10.56 6.93 -0.67
C VAL A 98 9.29 7.16 0.14
N ALA A 99 8.57 8.24 -0.17
CA ALA A 99 7.27 8.53 0.42
C ALA A 99 6.18 7.66 -0.22
N TRP A 100 5.67 6.70 0.52
CA TRP A 100 4.55 5.84 0.14
C TRP A 100 3.27 6.28 0.83
N ARG A 101 2.14 6.01 0.18
CA ARG A 101 0.83 6.04 0.82
C ARG A 101 0.00 4.84 0.41
N GLY A 102 -0.72 4.27 1.37
CA GLY A 102 -1.44 3.03 1.21
C GLY A 102 -2.41 2.72 2.33
N ILE A 103 -2.83 1.47 2.34
CA ILE A 103 -3.68 0.88 3.39
C ILE A 103 -2.76 0.15 4.36
N ASP A 104 -2.84 0.46 5.65
CA ASP A 104 -2.17 -0.30 6.70
C ASP A 104 -2.62 -1.77 6.66
N LEU A 105 -1.66 -2.69 6.47
CA LEU A 105 -1.99 -4.08 6.23
C LEU A 105 -2.58 -4.75 7.48
N ALA A 106 -2.12 -4.37 8.67
CA ALA A 106 -2.67 -4.90 9.92
C ALA A 106 -4.17 -4.58 10.04
N SER A 107 -4.54 -3.32 9.88
CA SER A 107 -5.92 -2.84 9.91
C SER A 107 -6.77 -3.44 8.78
N PHE A 108 -6.19 -3.61 7.60
CA PHE A 108 -6.86 -4.27 6.47
C PHE A 108 -7.20 -5.74 6.81
N LEU A 109 -6.24 -6.48 7.39
CA LEU A 109 -6.46 -7.86 7.82
C LEU A 109 -7.50 -7.95 8.92
N ASP A 110 -7.53 -7.03 9.88
CA ASP A 110 -8.57 -6.97 10.91
C ASP A 110 -9.97 -6.77 10.31
N ASN A 111 -10.07 -5.92 9.28
CA ASN A 111 -11.31 -5.77 8.53
C ASN A 111 -11.74 -7.09 7.88
N LEU A 112 -10.79 -7.88 7.35
CA LEU A 112 -11.04 -9.18 6.72
C LEU A 112 -11.52 -10.27 7.71
N ARG A 113 -11.26 -10.11 9.01
CA ARG A 113 -11.60 -11.07 10.09
C ARG A 113 -11.05 -12.48 9.81
N PRO A 114 -9.74 -12.70 9.97
CA PRO A 114 -9.11 -14.00 9.79
C PRO A 114 -9.70 -15.03 10.74
N THR A 115 -9.82 -16.28 10.29
CA THR A 115 -10.18 -17.38 11.19
C THR A 115 -9.00 -17.75 12.10
N ALA A 116 -9.28 -18.47 13.20
CA ALA A 116 -8.24 -18.94 14.13
C ALA A 116 -7.21 -19.89 13.49
N ALA A 117 -7.48 -20.45 12.30
CA ALA A 117 -6.57 -21.32 11.57
C ALA A 117 -5.60 -20.55 10.64
N ALA A 118 -5.85 -19.26 10.37
CA ALA A 118 -4.99 -18.48 9.49
C ALA A 118 -3.59 -18.31 10.10
N ARG A 119 -2.54 -18.51 9.29
CA ARG A 119 -1.14 -18.37 9.70
C ARG A 119 -0.35 -17.50 8.74
N TYR A 120 -0.74 -17.47 7.46
CA TYR A 120 -0.08 -16.75 6.39
C TYR A 120 -1.06 -15.89 5.60
N VAL A 121 -0.54 -14.82 5.02
CA VAL A 121 -1.19 -13.98 4.02
C VAL A 121 -0.45 -14.16 2.71
N VAL A 122 -1.19 -14.55 1.66
CA VAL A 122 -0.67 -14.85 0.34
C VAL A 122 -1.12 -13.75 -0.62
N PHE A 123 -0.18 -13.22 -1.39
CA PHE A 123 -0.39 -12.14 -2.35
C PHE A 123 -0.14 -12.68 -3.76
N HIS A 124 -1.10 -12.46 -4.64
CA HIS A 124 -0.97 -12.81 -6.05
C HIS A 124 -0.91 -11.55 -6.90
N SER A 125 -0.02 -11.57 -7.90
CA SER A 125 0.08 -10.52 -8.92
C SER A 125 -0.88 -10.79 -10.07
N ALA A 126 -1.38 -9.70 -10.65
CA ALA A 126 -2.18 -9.72 -11.87
C ALA A 126 -1.39 -10.14 -13.12
N ASP A 127 -0.06 -10.30 -13.04
CA ASP A 127 0.72 -10.93 -14.11
C ASP A 127 0.47 -12.45 -14.22
N GLY A 128 -0.19 -13.06 -13.24
CA GLY A 128 -0.53 -14.49 -13.23
C GLY A 128 0.61 -15.43 -12.86
N VAL A 129 1.81 -14.91 -12.59
CA VAL A 129 3.03 -15.69 -12.33
C VAL A 129 3.56 -15.44 -10.92
N TYR A 130 3.51 -14.20 -10.44
CA TYR A 130 4.11 -13.81 -9.18
C TYR A 130 3.19 -14.12 -7.99
N VAL A 131 3.71 -14.91 -7.06
CA VAL A 131 3.08 -15.18 -5.76
C VAL A 131 4.11 -15.03 -4.67
N ASP A 132 3.71 -14.43 -3.56
CA ASP A 132 4.53 -14.38 -2.36
C ASP A 132 3.65 -14.42 -1.10
N SER A 133 4.24 -14.71 0.05
CA SER A 133 3.53 -14.78 1.32
C SER A 133 4.32 -14.19 2.49
N LEU A 134 3.58 -13.74 3.49
CA LEU A 134 4.07 -13.32 4.79
C LEU A 134 3.39 -14.16 5.88
N THR A 135 4.05 -14.37 7.02
CA THR A 135 3.33 -14.79 8.24
C THR A 135 2.34 -13.70 8.65
N LEU A 136 1.31 -14.03 9.42
CA LEU A 136 0.40 -13.00 9.97
C LEU A 136 1.14 -11.98 10.83
N GLU A 137 2.18 -12.39 11.55
CA GLU A 137 3.04 -11.49 12.32
C GLU A 137 3.78 -10.50 11.41
N GLN A 138 4.43 -11.00 10.36
CA GLN A 138 5.11 -10.17 9.36
C GLN A 138 4.15 -9.21 8.65
N ALA A 139 2.98 -9.70 8.27
CA ALA A 139 1.95 -8.89 7.63
C ALA A 139 1.37 -7.79 8.54
N ARG A 140 1.54 -7.93 9.85
CA ARG A 140 1.11 -6.97 10.88
C ARG A 140 2.27 -6.11 11.41
N ALA A 141 3.47 -6.27 10.86
CA ALA A 141 4.60 -5.46 11.26
C ALA A 141 4.36 -3.98 10.89
N PRO A 142 4.87 -3.02 11.69
CA PRO A 142 4.74 -1.61 11.39
C PRO A 142 5.26 -1.25 9.98
N GLY A 143 4.54 -0.38 9.29
CA GLY A 143 4.90 0.10 7.94
C GLY A 143 4.67 -0.88 6.79
N VAL A 144 4.14 -2.07 7.06
CA VAL A 144 3.69 -2.96 5.99
C VAL A 144 2.34 -2.48 5.47
N ILE A 145 2.30 -2.11 4.19
CA ILE A 145 1.12 -1.51 3.58
C ILE A 145 0.80 -2.12 2.22
N LEU A 146 -0.48 -2.03 1.84
CA LEU A 146 -0.90 -2.08 0.45
C LEU A 146 -0.83 -0.67 -0.13
N ALA A 147 0.30 -0.34 -0.76
CA ALA A 147 0.56 0.97 -1.33
C ALA A 147 -0.25 1.18 -2.62
N THR A 148 -0.81 2.38 -2.73
CA THR A 148 -1.58 2.88 -3.89
C THR A 148 -0.92 4.12 -4.50
N HIS A 149 -0.05 4.79 -3.74
CA HIS A 149 0.59 6.04 -4.11
C HIS A 149 2.07 6.06 -3.71
N ILE A 150 2.83 6.87 -4.44
CA ILE A 150 4.23 7.18 -4.19
C ILE A 150 4.49 8.66 -4.50
N ALA A 151 5.19 9.37 -3.61
CA ALA A 151 5.45 10.82 -3.72
C ALA A 151 4.18 11.64 -3.99
N GLY A 152 3.08 11.31 -3.29
CA GLY A 152 1.79 11.99 -3.45
C GLY A 152 1.02 11.65 -4.75
N GLN A 153 1.61 10.91 -5.69
CA GLN A 153 1.00 10.52 -6.96
C GLN A 153 0.55 9.06 -6.94
N PRO A 154 -0.47 8.67 -7.72
CA PRO A 154 -0.77 7.26 -7.94
C PRO A 154 0.47 6.51 -8.44
N LEU A 155 0.57 5.21 -8.12
CA LEU A 155 1.66 4.39 -8.63
C LEU A 155 1.74 4.46 -10.17
N LEU A 156 2.95 4.37 -10.71
CA LEU A 156 3.13 4.12 -12.13
C LEU A 156 2.84 2.65 -12.44
N ARG A 157 2.42 2.34 -13.68
CA ARG A 157 2.22 0.95 -14.14
C ARG A 157 3.43 0.05 -13.85
N LYS A 158 4.63 0.50 -14.20
CA LYS A 158 5.90 -0.22 -13.92
C LYS A 158 6.16 -0.44 -12.43
N GLY A 159 5.66 0.46 -11.59
CA GLY A 159 5.80 0.45 -10.13
C GLY A 159 4.72 -0.30 -9.37
N GLY A 160 3.80 -0.97 -10.08
CA GLY A 160 2.78 -1.83 -9.47
C GLY A 160 1.37 -1.24 -9.42
N TYR A 161 1.06 -0.18 -10.19
CA TYR A 161 -0.31 0.35 -10.28
C TYR A 161 -1.33 -0.74 -10.64
N PRO A 162 -2.49 -0.81 -9.96
CA PRO A 162 -2.99 0.18 -9.00
C PRO A 162 -2.66 -0.11 -7.53
N LEU A 163 -2.16 -1.31 -7.21
CA LEU A 163 -1.91 -1.76 -5.85
C LEU A 163 -0.64 -2.61 -5.79
N ARG A 164 0.24 -2.29 -4.84
CA ARG A 164 1.40 -3.12 -4.52
C ARG A 164 1.47 -3.38 -3.02
N LEU A 165 2.05 -4.50 -2.64
CA LEU A 165 2.55 -4.69 -1.29
C LEU A 165 3.85 -3.89 -1.11
N LEU A 166 4.04 -3.33 0.07
CA LEU A 166 5.31 -2.78 0.55
C LEU A 166 5.65 -3.41 1.89
N VAL A 167 6.84 -4.00 2.00
CA VAL A 167 7.36 -4.59 3.25
C VAL A 167 8.72 -3.95 3.54
N PRO A 168 8.78 -2.86 4.32
CA PRO A 168 9.99 -2.05 4.46
C PRO A 168 11.19 -2.78 5.04
N GLN A 169 10.94 -3.79 5.89
CA GLN A 169 12.00 -4.54 6.58
C GLN A 169 12.65 -5.64 5.73
N MET A 170 12.15 -5.88 4.52
CA MET A 170 12.55 -6.99 3.64
C MET A 170 13.03 -6.49 2.28
N TYR A 171 13.77 -7.34 1.56
CA TYR A 171 14.15 -7.06 0.18
C TYR A 171 12.92 -6.94 -0.74
N GLY A 172 13.08 -6.14 -1.78
CA GLY A 172 12.00 -5.72 -2.68
C GLY A 172 11.21 -6.84 -3.34
N TYR A 173 11.75 -8.06 -3.45
CA TYR A 173 11.01 -9.19 -4.00
C TYR A 173 9.82 -9.61 -3.12
N LYS A 174 9.82 -9.33 -1.82
CA LYS A 174 8.63 -9.54 -0.97
C LYS A 174 7.52 -8.51 -1.21
N SER A 175 7.84 -7.38 -1.84
CA SER A 175 6.91 -6.27 -2.11
C SER A 175 6.21 -6.48 -3.46
N VAL A 176 5.28 -7.44 -3.50
CA VAL A 176 4.53 -7.87 -4.70
C VAL A 176 3.87 -6.69 -5.43
N LYS A 177 4.10 -6.58 -6.73
CA LYS A 177 3.46 -5.58 -7.61
C LYS A 177 2.14 -6.11 -8.17
N TRP A 178 1.25 -5.21 -8.56
CA TRP A 178 -0.01 -5.52 -9.23
C TRP A 178 -0.90 -6.51 -8.47
N VAL A 179 -0.96 -6.37 -7.14
CA VAL A 179 -1.71 -7.29 -6.28
C VAL A 179 -3.17 -7.31 -6.72
N ASN A 180 -3.71 -8.48 -7.07
CA ASN A 180 -5.13 -8.64 -7.45
C ASN A 180 -5.87 -9.65 -6.57
N ARG A 181 -5.15 -10.40 -5.73
CA ARG A 181 -5.73 -11.33 -4.77
C ARG A 181 -4.90 -11.40 -3.49
N VAL A 182 -5.59 -11.40 -2.36
CA VAL A 182 -5.05 -11.63 -1.02
C VAL A 182 -5.79 -12.82 -0.42
N SER A 183 -5.08 -13.91 -0.12
CA SER A 183 -5.68 -15.12 0.45
C SER A 183 -5.04 -15.45 1.80
N LEU A 184 -5.85 -15.84 2.79
CA LEU A 184 -5.33 -16.31 4.07
C LEU A 184 -5.23 -17.83 4.10
N SER A 185 -4.12 -18.35 4.57
CA SER A 185 -3.81 -19.78 4.55
C SER A 185 -3.25 -20.28 5.87
N ALA A 186 -3.49 -21.56 6.18
CA ALA A 186 -2.86 -22.27 7.30
C ALA A 186 -1.47 -22.79 6.92
N VAL A 187 -1.25 -23.04 5.63
CA VAL A 187 0.01 -23.55 5.07
C VAL A 187 0.67 -22.47 4.23
N ARG A 188 1.97 -22.30 4.38
CA ARG A 188 2.75 -21.35 3.60
C ARG A 188 2.91 -21.86 2.15
N PRO A 189 2.55 -21.08 1.13
CA PRO A 189 2.94 -21.40 -0.23
C PRO A 189 4.42 -21.06 -0.45
N GLU A 190 5.05 -21.73 -1.41
CA GLU A 190 6.37 -21.36 -1.91
C GLU A 190 6.27 -20.09 -2.77
N GLY A 191 7.11 -19.09 -2.48
CA GLY A 191 7.15 -17.83 -3.21
C GLY A 191 7.86 -17.93 -4.56
N THR A 192 7.62 -16.97 -5.47
CA THR A 192 8.24 -17.00 -6.81
C THR A 192 9.76 -16.96 -6.77
N TRP A 193 10.38 -16.04 -6.02
CA TRP A 193 11.85 -16.00 -5.89
C TRP A 193 12.41 -17.11 -5.01
N GLU A 194 11.60 -17.70 -4.13
CA GLU A 194 12.05 -18.84 -3.32
C GLU A 194 12.37 -20.05 -4.20
N ARG A 195 11.61 -20.24 -5.28
CA ARG A 195 11.88 -21.26 -6.31
C ARG A 195 13.24 -21.07 -6.99
N ASP A 196 13.74 -19.84 -7.02
CA ASP A 196 15.07 -19.50 -7.56
C ASP A 196 16.16 -19.49 -6.47
N GLY A 197 15.86 -20.01 -5.27
CA GLY A 197 16.81 -20.16 -4.17
C GLY A 197 16.92 -18.98 -3.21
N TYR A 198 16.06 -17.96 -3.33
CA TYR A 198 16.07 -16.81 -2.43
C TYR A 198 15.38 -17.12 -1.09
N ALA A 199 15.78 -16.41 -0.04
CA ALA A 199 15.27 -16.63 1.31
C ALA A 199 13.79 -16.24 1.47
N ALA A 200 12.99 -17.12 2.07
CA ALA A 200 11.56 -16.87 2.30
C ALA A 200 11.28 -15.64 3.18
N ASN A 201 12.10 -15.37 4.20
CA ASN A 201 11.91 -14.26 5.12
C ASN A 201 12.49 -12.93 4.62
N ALA A 202 13.48 -12.98 3.72
CA ALA A 202 14.06 -11.84 3.01
C ALA A 202 14.45 -10.60 3.85
N TYR A 203 14.64 -10.73 5.17
CA TYR A 203 14.95 -9.58 6.01
C TYR A 203 16.25 -8.93 5.56
N ILE A 204 16.24 -7.59 5.51
CA ILE A 204 17.44 -6.82 5.21
C ILE A 204 18.40 -7.02 6.39
N ARG A 205 19.57 -7.61 6.12
CA ARG A 205 20.60 -7.81 7.13
C ARG A 205 21.10 -6.44 7.64
N LYS A 206 21.01 -6.19 8.95
CA LYS A 206 21.69 -5.05 9.57
C LYS A 206 23.19 -5.19 9.34
N GLY A 207 23.81 -4.18 8.71
CA GLY A 207 25.25 -4.15 8.44
C GLY A 207 25.71 -4.91 7.20
N PHE A 208 24.81 -5.43 6.36
CA PHE A 208 25.22 -6.02 5.07
C PHE A 208 25.68 -4.93 4.11
N SER A 209 26.97 -4.95 3.78
CA SER A 209 27.55 -4.13 2.73
C SER A 209 27.84 -4.99 1.52
N TRP A 210 27.57 -4.46 0.32
CA TRP A 210 27.97 -5.10 -0.93
C TRP A 210 29.51 -5.16 -1.10
N SER A 211 30.25 -4.41 -0.28
CA SER A 211 31.71 -4.54 -0.18
C SER A 211 32.17 -5.84 0.48
N ASP A 212 31.28 -6.59 1.14
CA ASP A 212 31.64 -7.84 1.82
C ASP A 212 31.61 -9.05 0.86
N LEU A 213 31.32 -8.79 -0.43
CA LEU A 213 31.27 -9.77 -1.52
C LEU A 213 32.30 -9.49 -2.64
N LEU A 214 33.15 -8.47 -2.47
CA LEU A 214 34.28 -8.12 -3.36
C LEU A 214 35.59 -8.19 -2.56
#